data_AF-A0AAW0Q1W7-F1
#
_entry.id   AF-A0AAW0Q1W7-F1
#
_cell.length_a   1.000
_cell.length_b   1.000
_cell.length_c   1.000
_cell.angle_alpha   90.00
_cell.angle_beta   90.00
_cell.angle_gamma   90.00
#
_symmetry.space_group_name_H-M   'P 1'
#
loop_
_entity.id
_entity.type
_entity.pdbx_description
1 polymer ?
#
loop_
_entity_poly.entity_id
_entity_poly.type
_entity_poly.pdbx_seq_one_letter_code
_entity_poly.pdbx_strand_id
1 'polypeptide(L)'
;MWKAKGTIGFEQHIDKCLDLSQYLYNKIKNREGYEMVFDGVPQHTNVCFWYIPPSLRGMPDGPERQEKLHRVAPKIKAMMMESGTTMVGYQPQGNKVNFFRMVVSNPAATQSDIDFLIEEMERLGQDL
;
A
#
# COMPACT_ATOMS: atom_id res chain seq x y z
N MET A 1 -22.05 6.20 18.81
CA MET A 1 -20.83 5.36 18.81
C MET A 1 -20.10 5.40 20.14
N TRP A 2 -19.70 6.56 20.68
CA TRP A 2 -18.95 6.61 21.95
C TRP A 2 -19.66 5.96 23.13
N LYS A 3 -20.97 6.18 23.33
CA LYS A 3 -21.72 5.50 24.41
C LYS A 3 -21.68 3.96 24.33
N ALA A 4 -21.54 3.39 23.14
CA ALA A 4 -21.50 1.94 22.94
C ALA A 4 -20.09 1.35 23.07
N LYS A 5 -19.06 2.09 22.62
CA LYS A 5 -17.66 1.63 22.64
C LYS A 5 -16.88 2.07 23.90
N GLY A 6 -17.25 3.20 24.48
CA GLY A 6 -16.43 3.89 25.47
C GLY A 6 -15.10 4.37 24.90
N THR A 7 -14.26 4.92 25.76
CA THR A 7 -12.88 5.28 25.42
C THR A 7 -12.05 4.05 25.08
N ILE A 8 -12.17 2.99 25.89
CA ILE A 8 -11.43 1.72 25.72
C ILE A 8 -11.74 1.06 24.37
N GLY A 9 -13.00 1.02 23.95
CA GLY A 9 -13.36 0.41 22.66
C GLY A 9 -12.89 1.23 21.44
N PHE A 10 -12.59 2.51 21.60
CA PHE A 10 -11.93 3.30 20.55
C PHE A 10 -10.41 3.13 20.58
N GLU A 11 -9.79 3.10 21.77
CA GLU A 11 -8.37 2.77 21.95
C GLU A 11 -8.02 1.45 21.25
N GLN A 12 -8.72 0.36 21.61
CA GLN A 12 -8.51 -0.96 20.99
C GLN A 12 -8.71 -0.97 19.46
N HIS A 13 -9.64 -0.15 18.95
CA HIS A 13 -9.85 -0.01 17.50
C HIS A 13 -8.62 0.63 16.86
N ILE A 14 -8.18 1.78 17.37
CA ILE A 14 -7.06 2.52 16.81
C ILE A 14 -5.77 1.70 16.90
N ASP A 15 -5.50 1.06 18.04
CA ASP A 15 -4.33 0.20 18.25
C ASP A 15 -4.28 -0.91 17.20
N LYS A 16 -5.40 -1.62 16.99
CA LYS A 16 -5.48 -2.67 15.96
C LYS A 16 -5.16 -2.13 14.56
N CYS A 17 -5.67 -0.95 14.19
CA CYS A 17 -5.39 -0.38 12.87
C CYS A 17 -3.92 0.02 12.71
N LEU A 18 -3.29 0.55 13.76
CA LEU A 18 -1.85 0.86 13.78
C LEU A 18 -1.02 -0.43 13.68
N ASP A 19 -1.37 -1.47 14.42
CA ASP A 19 -0.70 -2.77 14.39
C ASP A 19 -0.74 -3.41 12.99
N LEU A 20 -1.91 -3.38 12.32
CA LEU A 20 -2.05 -3.89 10.95
C LEU A 20 -1.20 -3.10 9.94
N SER A 21 -1.07 -1.79 10.14
CA SER A 21 -0.26 -0.94 9.28
C SER A 21 1.24 -1.19 9.49
N GLN A 22 1.64 -1.42 10.74
CA GLN A 22 3.00 -1.84 11.09
C GLN A 22 3.32 -3.23 10.53
N TYR A 23 2.35 -4.15 10.56
CA TYR A 23 2.45 -5.47 9.93
C TYR A 23 2.67 -5.35 8.41
N LEU A 24 1.86 -4.55 7.71
CA LEU A 24 2.03 -4.27 6.28
C LEU A 24 3.43 -3.72 5.99
N TYR A 25 3.85 -2.66 6.69
CA TYR A 25 5.18 -2.07 6.50
C TYR A 25 6.30 -3.10 6.66
N ASN A 26 6.25 -3.92 7.72
CA ASN A 26 7.26 -4.95 7.96
C ASN A 26 7.28 -6.03 6.89
N LYS A 27 6.12 -6.38 6.31
CA LYS A 27 6.01 -7.36 5.22
C LYS A 27 6.62 -6.87 3.91
N ILE A 28 6.49 -5.57 3.59
CA ILE A 28 6.89 -5.05 2.28
C ILE A 28 8.23 -4.33 2.25
N LYS A 29 8.73 -3.80 3.39
CA LYS A 29 9.95 -2.96 3.41
C LYS A 29 11.20 -3.61 2.79
N ASN A 30 11.31 -4.94 2.90
CA ASN A 30 12.43 -5.74 2.40
C ASN A 30 11.99 -6.77 1.34
N ARG A 31 10.78 -6.62 0.80
CA ARG A 31 10.23 -7.54 -0.18
C ARG A 31 10.57 -7.06 -1.59
N GLU A 32 11.04 -7.97 -2.43
CA GLU A 32 11.30 -7.66 -3.83
C GLU A 32 10.02 -7.14 -4.51
N GLY A 33 10.15 -6.13 -5.36
CA GLY A 33 9.01 -5.52 -6.02
C GLY A 33 8.30 -4.45 -5.19
N TYR A 34 8.79 -4.11 -4.00
CA TYR A 34 8.27 -3.01 -3.20
C TYR A 34 9.38 -2.02 -2.86
N GLU A 35 9.06 -0.73 -2.95
CA GLU A 35 9.99 0.35 -2.61
C GLU A 35 9.25 1.38 -1.75
N MET A 36 9.80 1.71 -0.58
CA MET A 36 9.19 2.70 0.32
C MET A 36 9.38 4.12 -0.20
N VAL A 37 8.33 4.94 -0.11
CA VAL A 37 8.34 6.31 -0.67
C VAL A 37 9.26 7.27 0.09
N PHE A 38 9.51 6.98 1.35
CA PHE A 38 10.41 7.73 2.22
C PHE A 38 11.12 6.77 3.18
N ASP A 39 12.31 7.17 3.64
CA ASP A 39 13.05 6.43 4.66
C ASP A 39 12.49 6.79 6.04
N GLY A 40 11.88 5.81 6.70
CA GLY A 40 11.25 5.96 8.00
C GLY A 40 10.13 4.96 8.26
N VAL A 41 9.75 4.82 9.53
CA VAL A 41 8.59 4.02 9.95
C VAL A 41 7.34 4.90 9.89
N PRO A 42 6.23 4.42 9.30
CA PRO A 42 4.95 5.12 9.35
C PRO A 42 4.54 5.52 10.77
N GLN A 43 4.22 6.80 10.98
CA GLN A 43 3.74 7.32 12.27
C GLN A 43 2.23 7.16 12.47
N HIS A 44 1.52 6.76 11.42
CA HIS A 44 0.09 6.50 11.42
C HIS A 44 -0.17 5.27 10.54
N THR A 45 -1.43 4.93 10.35
CA THR A 45 -1.89 3.84 9.49
C THR A 45 -1.63 4.02 7.98
N ASN A 46 -0.89 5.07 7.58
CA ASN A 46 -0.55 5.37 6.20
C ASN A 46 0.76 4.68 5.81
N VAL A 47 0.73 3.71 4.91
CA VAL A 47 1.93 3.07 4.35
C VAL A 47 2.06 3.47 2.88
N CYS A 48 3.12 4.22 2.56
CA CYS A 48 3.37 4.76 1.22
C CYS A 48 4.47 3.99 0.50
N PHE A 49 4.14 3.35 -0.62
CA PHE A 49 5.08 2.50 -1.35
C PHE A 49 4.80 2.51 -2.86
N TRP A 50 5.84 2.25 -3.65
CA TRP A 50 5.71 1.84 -5.05
C TRP A 50 5.70 0.32 -5.15
N TYR A 51 4.93 -0.20 -6.10
CA TYR A 51 5.11 -1.55 -6.60
C TYR A 51 5.98 -1.50 -7.86
N ILE A 52 7.07 -2.27 -7.87
CA ILE A 52 8.03 -2.35 -8.96
C ILE A 52 7.80 -3.66 -9.73
N PRO A 53 7.15 -3.60 -10.90
CA PRO A 53 6.86 -4.80 -11.69
C PRO A 53 8.16 -5.41 -12.22
N PRO A 54 8.17 -6.73 -12.55
CA PRO A 54 9.37 -7.43 -12.99
C PRO A 54 10.14 -6.72 -14.12
N SER A 55 9.45 -6.09 -15.07
CA SER A 55 10.03 -5.35 -16.18
C SER A 55 10.87 -4.12 -15.79
N LEU A 56 10.63 -3.55 -14.61
CA LEU A 56 11.35 -2.38 -14.08
C LEU A 56 12.39 -2.74 -13.01
N ARG A 57 12.47 -4.01 -12.59
CA ARG A 57 13.45 -4.45 -11.59
C ARG A 57 14.84 -4.43 -12.22
N GLY A 58 15.78 -3.77 -11.55
CA GLY A 58 17.15 -3.59 -12.04
C GLY A 58 17.33 -2.47 -13.08
N MET A 59 16.25 -1.81 -13.51
CA MET A 59 16.37 -0.59 -14.30
C MET A 59 16.94 0.53 -13.40
N PRO A 60 18.02 1.22 -13.81
CA PRO A 60 18.59 2.29 -12.99
C PRO A 60 17.61 3.46 -12.85
N ASP A 61 17.73 4.18 -11.74
CA ASP A 61 16.94 5.39 -11.54
C ASP A 61 17.25 6.44 -12.59
N GLY A 62 16.19 6.97 -13.20
CA GLY A 62 16.27 7.98 -14.24
C GLY A 62 14.89 8.41 -14.73
N PRO A 63 14.82 9.43 -15.60
CA PRO A 63 13.56 9.95 -16.13
C PRO A 63 12.69 8.88 -16.79
N GLU A 64 13.31 7.96 -17.53
CA GLU A 64 12.60 6.86 -18.20
C GLU A 64 11.98 5.88 -17.19
N ARG A 65 12.74 5.47 -16.15
CA ARG A 65 12.21 4.60 -15.08
C ARG A 65 11.06 5.29 -14.36
N GLN A 66 11.21 6.57 -14.03
CA GLN A 66 10.18 7.35 -13.34
C GLN A 66 8.91 7.48 -14.19
N GLU A 67 9.03 7.72 -15.50
CA GLU A 67 7.87 7.78 -16.39
C GLU A 67 7.12 6.44 -16.47
N LYS A 68 7.85 5.33 -16.60
CA LYS A 68 7.25 3.99 -16.60
C LYS A 68 6.59 3.69 -15.25
N LEU A 69 7.28 3.97 -14.15
CA LEU A 69 6.78 3.75 -12.79
C LEU A 69 5.54 4.60 -12.49
N HIS A 70 5.47 5.84 -13.00
CA HIS A 70 4.29 6.71 -12.87
C HIS A 70 3.01 6.06 -13.42
N ARG A 71 3.14 5.20 -14.45
CA ARG A 71 2.02 4.52 -15.09
C ARG A 71 1.61 3.22 -14.38
N VAL A 72 2.43 2.68 -13.48
CA VAL A 72 2.16 1.40 -12.79
C VAL A 72 0.95 1.50 -11.87
N ALA A 73 0.94 2.47 -10.95
CA ALA A 73 -0.14 2.57 -9.96
C ALA A 73 -1.54 2.79 -10.58
N PRO A 74 -1.72 3.69 -11.58
CA PRO A 74 -2.99 3.81 -12.30
C PRO A 74 -3.45 2.51 -12.97
N LYS A 75 -2.54 1.75 -13.59
CA LYS A 75 -2.88 0.48 -14.26
C LYS A 75 -3.34 -0.58 -13.26
N ILE A 76 -2.59 -0.80 -12.18
CA ILE A 76 -2.97 -1.74 -11.13
C ILE A 76 -4.31 -1.32 -10.50
N LYS A 77 -4.52 -0.02 -10.25
CA LYS A 77 -5.79 0.49 -9.74
C LYS A 77 -6.96 0.21 -10.67
N ALA A 78 -6.80 0.37 -11.98
CA ALA A 78 -7.84 0.03 -12.95
C ALA A 78 -8.20 -1.45 -12.88
N MET A 79 -7.21 -2.35 -12.87
CA MET A 79 -7.44 -3.79 -12.75
C MET A 79 -8.06 -4.21 -11.40
N MET A 80 -7.69 -3.53 -10.31
CA MET A 80 -8.36 -3.69 -9.01
C MET A 80 -9.84 -3.30 -9.08
N MET A 81 -10.17 -2.21 -9.78
CA MET A 81 -11.56 -1.77 -9.95
C MET A 81 -12.37 -2.73 -10.82
N GLU A 82 -11.78 -3.27 -11.88
CA GLU A 82 -12.42 -4.24 -12.78
C GLU A 82 -12.65 -5.59 -12.11
N SER A 83 -11.68 -6.08 -11.33
CA SER A 83 -11.79 -7.34 -10.59
C SER A 83 -12.70 -7.25 -9.35
N GLY A 84 -12.83 -6.05 -8.77
CA GLY A 84 -13.69 -5.81 -7.61
C GLY A 84 -13.21 -6.47 -6.31
N THR A 85 -11.96 -6.92 -6.26
CA THR A 85 -11.39 -7.69 -5.13
C THR A 85 -10.92 -6.80 -3.98
N THR A 86 -10.30 -5.66 -4.28
CA THR A 86 -9.80 -4.71 -3.27
C THR A 86 -9.66 -3.31 -3.86
N MET A 87 -9.45 -2.30 -3.01
CA MET A 87 -9.19 -0.93 -3.45
C MET A 87 -8.18 -0.22 -2.54
N VAL A 88 -7.10 0.27 -3.13
CA VAL A 88 -6.14 1.18 -2.50
C VAL A 88 -6.04 2.49 -3.31
N GLY A 89 -5.72 3.60 -2.64
CA GLY A 89 -5.50 4.89 -3.30
C GLY A 89 -4.07 5.05 -3.81
N TYR A 90 -3.89 5.85 -4.86
CA TYR A 90 -2.58 6.28 -5.31
C TYR A 90 -2.56 7.79 -5.58
N GLN A 91 -1.38 8.40 -5.50
CA GLN A 91 -1.17 9.80 -5.84
C GLN A 91 0.31 10.09 -6.10
N PRO A 92 0.64 11.16 -6.84
CA PRO A 92 1.99 11.73 -6.87
C PRO A 92 2.18 12.72 -5.71
N GLN A 93 3.43 13.08 -5.40
CA GLN A 93 3.73 14.12 -4.41
C GLN A 93 5.08 14.81 -4.67
N GLY A 94 5.04 16.10 -5.02
CA GLY A 94 6.27 16.85 -5.35
C GLY A 94 6.99 16.22 -6.55
N ASN A 95 8.24 15.79 -6.36
CA ASN A 95 9.02 15.09 -7.37
C ASN A 95 8.80 13.56 -7.40
N LYS A 96 7.91 13.03 -6.55
CA LYS A 96 7.58 11.60 -6.49
C LYS A 96 6.44 11.29 -7.44
N VAL A 97 6.69 10.38 -8.37
CA VAL A 97 5.68 9.83 -9.29
C VAL A 97 4.63 9.01 -8.53
N ASN A 98 3.54 8.62 -9.19
CA ASN A 98 2.43 7.91 -8.54
C ASN A 98 2.89 6.74 -7.68
N PHE A 99 2.52 6.76 -6.41
CA PHE A 99 2.73 5.69 -5.44
C PHE A 99 1.41 5.33 -4.76
N PHE A 100 1.34 4.15 -4.17
CA PHE A 100 0.21 3.72 -3.38
C PHE A 100 0.30 4.28 -1.95
N ARG A 101 -0.83 4.72 -1.42
CA ARG A 101 -0.99 5.06 0.00
C ARG A 101 -2.05 4.17 0.60
N MET A 102 -1.60 3.08 1.21
CA MET A 102 -2.49 2.20 1.96
C MET A 102 -2.85 2.84 3.30
N VAL A 103 -4.13 2.78 3.66
CA VAL A 103 -4.65 3.32 4.92
C VAL A 103 -5.52 2.27 5.59
N VAL A 104 -5.20 1.90 6.82
CA VAL A 104 -6.04 1.02 7.64
C VAL A 104 -6.86 1.85 8.60
N SER A 105 -8.18 1.80 8.48
CA SER A 105 -9.13 2.45 9.42
C SER A 105 -10.35 1.59 9.72
N ASN A 106 -10.61 0.58 8.88
CA ASN A 106 -11.70 -0.36 9.03
C ASN A 106 -11.36 -1.38 10.14
N PRO A 107 -12.12 -1.44 11.25
CA PRO A 107 -11.86 -2.39 12.32
C PRO A 107 -12.11 -3.85 11.90
N ALA A 108 -12.85 -4.08 10.83
CA ALA A 108 -13.08 -5.42 10.29
C ALA A 108 -11.84 -5.98 9.56
N ALA A 109 -10.89 -5.14 9.17
CA ALA A 109 -9.65 -5.59 8.54
C ALA A 109 -8.86 -6.52 9.47
N THR A 110 -8.20 -7.50 8.87
CA THR A 110 -7.41 -8.54 9.53
C THR A 110 -6.04 -8.66 8.86
N GLN A 111 -5.14 -9.43 9.46
CA GLN A 111 -3.83 -9.69 8.84
C GLN A 111 -3.96 -10.41 7.50
N SER A 112 -4.91 -11.32 7.35
CA SER A 112 -5.18 -12.00 6.07
C SER A 112 -5.63 -11.04 4.98
N ASP A 113 -6.35 -9.95 5.32
CA ASP A 113 -6.71 -8.93 4.32
C ASP A 113 -5.48 -8.14 3.86
N ILE A 114 -4.51 -7.93 4.75
CA ILE A 114 -3.23 -7.30 4.42
C ILE A 114 -2.39 -8.22 3.53
N ASP A 115 -2.31 -9.51 3.87
CA ASP A 115 -1.60 -10.50 3.07
C ASP A 115 -2.25 -10.62 1.68
N PHE A 116 -3.58 -10.69 1.60
CA PHE A 116 -4.33 -10.68 0.35
C PHE A 116 -4.07 -9.42 -0.50
N LEU A 117 -4.01 -8.24 0.11
CA LEU A 117 -3.69 -7.00 -0.62
C LEU A 117 -2.32 -7.11 -1.31
N ILE A 118 -1.31 -7.63 -0.61
CA ILE A 118 0.05 -7.76 -1.14
C ILE A 118 0.06 -8.77 -2.29
N GLU A 119 -0.58 -9.93 -2.11
CA GLU A 119 -0.68 -10.97 -3.13
C GLU A 119 -1.43 -10.49 -4.37
N GLU A 120 -2.53 -9.76 -4.17
CA GLU A 120 -3.34 -9.23 -5.26
C GLU A 120 -2.59 -8.15 -6.05
N MET A 121 -1.80 -7.31 -5.37
CA MET A 121 -0.92 -6.35 -6.05
C MET A 121 0.15 -7.03 -6.90
N GLU A 122 0.76 -8.10 -6.40
CA GLU A 122 1.72 -8.89 -7.15
C GLU A 122 1.08 -9.55 -8.36
N ARG A 123 -0.07 -10.21 -8.17
CA ARG A 123 -0.83 -10.87 -9.24
C ARG A 123 -1.22 -9.89 -10.35
N LEU A 124 -1.72 -8.71 -9.97
CA LEU A 124 -2.14 -7.69 -10.93
C LEU A 124 -0.94 -7.01 -11.60
N GLY A 125 0.19 -6.91 -10.91
CA GLY A 125 1.37 -6.22 -11.41
C GLY A 125 2.42 -7.11 -12.09
N GLN A 126 2.22 -8.43 -12.13
CA GLN A 126 3.21 -9.38 -12.65
C GLN A 126 3.52 -9.16 -14.15
N ASP A 127 2.51 -8.78 -14.94
CA ASP A 127 2.59 -8.67 -16.41
C ASP A 127 2.83 -7.21 -16.87
N LEU A 128 3.21 -6.31 -15.94
CA LEU A 128 3.42 -4.89 -16.19
C LEU A 128 4.87 -4.51 -16.54
#